data_AF-A0A0F9EL99-F1
#
_entry.id   AF-A0A0F9EL99-F1
#
_cell.length_a   1.000
_cell.length_b   1.000
_cell.length_c   1.000
_cell.angle_alpha   90.00
_cell.angle_beta   90.00
_cell.angle_gamma   90.00
#
_symmetry.space_group_name_H-M   'P 1'
#
loop_
_entity.id
_entity.type
_entity.pdbx_description
1 polymer ?
#
loop_
_entity_poly.entity_id
_entity_poly.type
_entity_poly.pdbx_seq_one_letter_code
_entity_poly.pdbx_strand_id
1 'polypeptide(L)' 'LHLRKIDMADEVLILNVGRYIGESTVRELAYARKQGKIIRWLEETSPSSD' A
#
# COMPACT_ATOMS: atom_id res chain seq x y z
N LEU A 1 -14.15 -1.31 6.84
CA LEU A 1 -14.57 -1.88 5.54
C LEU A 1 -13.37 -2.39 4.72
N HIS A 2 -12.28 -1.64 4.65
CA HIS A 2 -11.11 -1.99 3.83
C HIS A 2 -10.40 -3.29 4.23
N LEU A 3 -10.34 -3.63 5.53
CA LEU A 3 -9.63 -4.83 6.00
C LEU A 3 -10.20 -6.15 5.42
N ARG A 4 -11.53 -6.30 5.38
CA ARG A 4 -12.16 -7.48 4.75
C ARG A 4 -11.82 -7.61 3.27
N LYS A 5 -11.69 -6.49 2.55
CA LYS A 5 -11.27 -6.51 1.15
C LYS A 5 -9.81 -6.97 1.03
N ILE A 6 -8.95 -6.54 1.95
CA ILE A 6 -7.55 -6.98 2.03
C ILE A 6 -7.47 -8.49 2.31
N ASP A 7 -8.30 -9.02 3.21
CA ASP A 7 -8.32 -10.46 3.51
C ASP A 7 -8.62 -11.30 2.26
N MET A 8 -9.56 -10.84 1.43
CA MET A 8 -9.99 -11.51 0.20
C MET A 8 -9.04 -11.30 -0.99
N ALA A 9 -8.18 -10.30 -0.95
CA ALA A 9 -7.31 -9.96 -2.08
C ALA A 9 -6.04 -10.82 -2.09
N ASP A 10 -5.53 -11.13 -3.28
CA ASP A 10 -4.23 -11.78 -3.44
C ASP A 10 -3.08 -10.79 -3.22
N GLU A 11 -3.26 -9.54 -3.66
CA GLU A 11 -2.29 -8.46 -3.50
C GLU A 11 -2.95 -7.11 -3.19
N VAL A 12 -2.15 -6.18 -2.67
CA VAL A 12 -2.55 -4.80 -2.34
C VAL A 12 -1.67 -3.82 -3.10
N LEU A 13 -2.30 -2.99 -3.92
CA LEU A 13 -1.64 -1.93 -4.68
C LEU A 13 -1.84 -0.58 -3.98
N ILE A 14 -0.74 0.10 -3.65
CA ILE A 14 -0.77 1.37 -2.93
C ILE A 14 -0.50 2.53 -3.90
N LEU A 15 -1.40 3.50 -3.89
CA LEU A 15 -1.23 4.78 -4.58
C LEU A 15 -0.47 5.75 -3.67
N ASN A 16 0.74 6.14 -4.07
CA ASN A 16 1.65 7.00 -3.30
C ASN A 16 2.02 8.28 -4.08
N VAL A 17 1.02 8.92 -4.69
CA VAL A 17 1.21 10.08 -5.57
C VAL A 17 1.91 11.23 -4.87
N GLY A 18 2.98 11.74 -5.49
CA GLY A 18 3.75 12.85 -4.94
C GLY A 18 4.37 12.52 -3.58
N ARG A 19 4.64 11.23 -3.33
CA ARG A 19 5.16 10.68 -2.06
C ARG A 19 4.20 10.82 -0.87
N TYR A 20 2.92 11.15 -1.11
CA TYR A 20 1.92 11.25 -0.05
C TYR A 20 1.18 9.92 0.17
N ILE A 21 0.98 9.58 1.45
CA ILE A 21 0.14 8.47 1.89
C ILE A 21 -0.67 8.94 3.08
N GLY A 22 -1.99 8.78 3.02
CA GLY A 22 -2.89 9.14 4.12
C GLY A 22 -2.84 8.13 5.29
N GLU A 23 -3.23 8.57 6.48
CA GLU A 23 -3.18 7.73 7.69
C GLU A 23 -4.01 6.44 7.59
N SER A 24 -5.17 6.47 6.93
CA SER A 24 -5.99 5.29 6.68
C SER A 24 -5.24 4.27 5.83
N THR A 25 -4.58 4.73 4.75
CA THR A 25 -3.76 3.89 3.88
C THR A 25 -2.55 3.33 4.62
N VAL A 26 -1.93 4.07 5.55
CA VAL A 26 -0.86 3.54 6.41
C VAL A 26 -1.36 2.40 7.30
N ARG A 27 -2.53 2.54 7.92
CA ARG A 27 -3.15 1.48 8.76
C ARG A 27 -3.50 0.25 7.93
N GLU A 28 -4.03 0.45 6.73
CA GLU A 28 -4.35 -0.61 5.78
C GLU A 28 -3.10 -1.33 5.29
N LEU A 29 -2.03 -0.59 4.96
CA LEU A 29 -0.72 -1.14 4.59
C LEU A 29 -0.14 -2.02 5.72
N ALA A 30 -0.17 -1.53 6.96
CA ALA A 30 0.31 -2.29 8.11
C ALA A 30 -0.49 -3.59 8.31
N TYR A 31 -1.80 -3.54 8.11
CA TYR A 31 -2.65 -4.73 8.16
C TYR A 31 -2.33 -5.72 7.04
N ALA A 32 -2.21 -5.26 5.79
CA ALA A 32 -1.86 -6.10 4.65
C ALA A 32 -0.51 -6.81 4.84
N ARG A 33 0.49 -6.11 5.38
CA ARG A 33 1.78 -6.70 5.77
C ARG A 33 1.63 -7.80 6.81
N LYS A 34 0.80 -7.57 7.83
CA LYS A 34 0.54 -8.55 8.88
C LYS A 34 -0.15 -9.82 8.34
N GLN A 35 -1.00 -9.68 7.33
CA GLN A 35 -1.66 -10.81 6.65
C GLN A 35 -0.75 -11.50 5.60
N GLY A 36 0.50 -11.03 5.42
CA GLY A 36 1.41 -11.60 4.44
C GLY A 36 1.01 -11.35 2.98
N LYS A 37 0.20 -10.33 2.72
CA LYS A 37 -0.22 -9.98 1.36
C LYS A 37 0.95 -9.41 0.55
N ILE A 38 0.96 -9.68 -0.75
CA ILE A 38 1.89 -9.05 -1.67
C ILE A 38 1.54 -7.56 -1.77
N ILE A 39 2.54 -6.68 -1.68
CA ILE A 39 2.35 -5.24 -1.70
C ILE A 39 3.13 -4.64 -2.86
N ARG A 40 2.45 -3.85 -3.67
CA ARG A 40 3.02 -3.12 -4.80
C ARG A 40 2.74 -1.64 -4.68
N TRP A 41 3.67 -0.82 -5.12
CA TRP A 41 3.56 0.63 -5.15
C TRP A 41 3.33 1.10 -6.58
N LEU A 42 2.43 2.06 -6.77
CA LEU A 42 2.10 2.60 -8.09
C LEU A 42 3.13 3.60 -8.60
N GLU A 43 3.73 4.38 -7.70
CA GLU A 43 4.86 5.23 -8.05
C GLU A 43 6.14 4.62 -7.51
N GLU A 44 7.12 4.47 -8.39
CA GLU A 44 8.48 4.13 -7.99
C GLU A 44 9.02 5.16 -7.02
N THR A 45 9.53 4.71 -5.87
CA THR A 45 10.30 5.56 -4.96
C THR A 45 11.74 5.74 -5.46
N SER A 46 11.95 5.77 -6.78
CA SER A 46 13.23 6.07 -7.38
C SER A 46 13.66 7.45 -6.88
N PRO A 47 14.83 7.60 -6.24
CA PRO A 47 15.41 8.91 -6.07
C PRO A 47 15.65 9.40 -7.50
N SER A 48 14.84 10.36 -7.96
CA SER A 48 15.14 11.13 -9.15
C SER A 48 16.58 11.62 -8.97
N SER A 49 17.49 11.00 -9.72
CA SER A 49 18.85 11.48 -9.83
C SER A 49 18.74 12.75 -10.68
N ASP A 50 18.45 13.85 -10.00
CA ASP A 50 18.80 15.19 -10.48
C ASP A 50 20.32 15.39 -10.34
#